data_AF-A0A2W7B899-F1
#
_entry.id   AF-A0A2W7B899-F1
#
_cell.length_a   1.000
_cell.length_b   1.000
_cell.length_c   1.000
_cell.angle_alpha   90.00
_cell.angle_beta   90.00
_cell.angle_gamma   90.00
#
_symmetry.space_group_name_H-M   'P 1'
#
loop_
_entity.id
_entity.type
_entity.pdbx_description
1 polymer ?
#
loop_
_entity_poly.entity_id
_entity_poly.type
_entity_poly.pdbx_seq_one_letter_code
_entity_poly.pdbx_strand_id
1 'polypeptide(L)'
;MTTLEPISEQRPQVFVSYASADSMDAKVIVEGLRSRGINVWLDADEIRPGDHWVESIRTAISASAYFLLLLSKHSVQSSWMTHEVILKELQSRDVTFLPVLLEDCNIPSPLAVYQYFDMRSGVEENLGKLAEALRFTPKIDFEKLSAQTFEQLVVDLLEKLGFVNLQPEIHPRDSGVDAVVEFRQKDPFGAEIREVYAVETKFYRHSRAGLEALRQLAGYAKSDPKINKALLVTNGNLTSVALDWVNDVPKVIGIPIRVIDGTELKRLLLQNTDLVSKYFPPSLSNAS
;
A
#
# COMPACT_ATOMS: atom_id res chain seq x y z
N MET A 1 -25.47 -0.87 -40.26
CA MET A 1 -25.00 0.28 -39.46
C MET A 1 -24.44 -0.30 -38.17
N THR A 2 -23.13 -0.55 -38.16
CA THR A 2 -22.43 -1.13 -37.01
C THR A 2 -22.16 0.00 -36.03
N THR A 3 -22.90 0.03 -34.92
CA THR A 3 -22.64 0.93 -33.81
C THR A 3 -21.31 0.54 -33.18
N LEU A 4 -20.30 1.40 -33.35
CA LEU A 4 -19.04 1.31 -32.62
C LEU A 4 -19.36 1.48 -31.13
N GLU A 5 -19.03 0.47 -30.34
CA GLU A 5 -18.98 0.62 -28.88
C GLU A 5 -17.96 1.72 -28.54
N PRO A 6 -18.24 2.58 -27.55
CA PRO A 6 -17.28 3.59 -27.13
C PRO A 6 -16.04 2.88 -26.59
N ILE A 7 -14.87 3.24 -27.15
CA ILE A 7 -13.57 2.84 -26.61
C ILE A 7 -13.55 3.32 -25.16
N SER A 8 -13.58 2.39 -24.21
CA SER A 8 -13.40 2.68 -22.79
C SER A 8 -12.16 3.56 -22.64
N GLU A 9 -12.33 4.78 -22.14
CA GLU A 9 -11.23 5.60 -21.64
C GLU A 9 -10.59 4.86 -20.46
N GLN A 10 -9.64 3.97 -20.78
CA GLN A 10 -8.91 3.22 -19.77
C GLN A 10 -8.09 4.23 -18.95
N ARG A 11 -8.39 4.32 -17.64
CA ARG A 11 -7.59 5.10 -16.70
C ARG A 11 -6.11 4.70 -16.84
N PRO A 12 -5.16 5.66 -16.79
CA PRO A 12 -3.75 5.34 -16.90
C PRO A 12 -3.37 4.32 -15.83
N GLN A 13 -2.68 3.25 -16.23
CA GLN A 13 -2.27 2.20 -15.30
C GLN A 13 -1.01 2.65 -14.55
N VAL A 14 -0.10 3.36 -15.23
CA VAL A 14 1.22 3.70 -14.71
C VAL A 14 1.51 5.17 -14.96
N PHE A 15 1.93 5.90 -13.93
CA PHE A 15 2.55 7.21 -14.06
C PHE A 15 4.06 7.12 -13.88
N VAL A 16 4.84 7.81 -14.72
CA VAL A 16 6.30 7.83 -14.65
C VAL A 16 6.80 9.23 -14.33
N SER A 17 7.50 9.37 -13.20
CA SER A 17 8.18 10.58 -12.74
C SER A 17 9.70 10.41 -12.89
N TYR A 18 10.36 11.40 -13.48
CA TYR A 18 11.78 11.36 -13.84
C TYR A 18 12.38 12.77 -13.79
N ALA A 19 13.71 12.89 -13.65
CA ALA A 19 14.36 14.18 -13.84
C ALA A 19 14.47 14.49 -15.33
N SER A 20 14.38 15.76 -15.74
CA SER A 20 14.46 16.14 -17.17
C SER A 20 15.73 15.63 -17.87
N ALA A 21 16.83 15.47 -17.14
CA ALA A 21 18.07 14.88 -17.63
C ALA A 21 17.94 13.40 -18.03
N ASP A 22 17.00 12.67 -17.43
CA ASP A 22 16.72 11.24 -17.67
C ASP A 22 15.63 11.03 -18.74
N SER A 23 15.29 12.08 -19.51
CA SER A 23 14.18 12.06 -20.47
C SER A 23 14.33 10.99 -21.57
N MET A 24 15.55 10.63 -21.94
CA MET A 24 15.79 9.58 -22.93
C MET A 24 15.39 8.21 -22.38
N ASP A 25 15.87 7.85 -21.19
CA ASP A 25 15.54 6.59 -20.53
C ASP A 25 14.05 6.50 -20.22
N ALA A 26 13.44 7.60 -19.76
CA ALA A 26 12.01 7.67 -19.50
C ALA A 26 11.18 7.37 -20.76
N LYS A 27 11.57 7.90 -21.92
CA LYS A 27 10.90 7.62 -23.20
C LYS A 27 10.99 6.16 -23.59
N VAL A 28 12.18 5.56 -23.50
CA VAL A 28 12.39 4.13 -23.81
C VAL A 28 11.51 3.25 -22.92
N ILE A 29 11.45 3.55 -21.61
CA ILE A 29 10.58 2.84 -20.66
C ILE A 29 9.12 2.96 -21.07
N VAL A 30 8.64 4.18 -21.31
CA VAL A 30 7.23 4.45 -21.62
C VAL A 30 6.81 3.77 -22.93
N GLU A 31 7.57 3.93 -24.00
CA GLU A 31 7.31 3.29 -25.29
C GLU A 31 7.37 1.76 -25.18
N GLY A 32 8.35 1.28 -24.40
CA GLY A 32 8.53 -0.12 -24.08
C GLY A 32 7.37 -0.76 -23.33
N LEU A 33 6.80 -0.05 -22.36
CA LEU A 33 5.63 -0.50 -21.61
C LEU A 33 4.35 -0.41 -22.45
N ARG A 34 4.18 0.68 -23.22
CA ARG A 34 3.03 0.88 -24.12
C ARG A 34 2.97 -0.16 -25.23
N SER A 35 4.10 -0.50 -25.85
CA SER A 35 4.18 -1.57 -26.86
C SER A 35 3.81 -2.94 -26.29
N ARG A 36 3.91 -3.10 -24.97
CA ARG A 36 3.45 -4.26 -24.21
C ARG A 36 2.04 -4.04 -23.63
N GLY A 37 1.22 -3.18 -24.20
CA GLY A 37 -0.19 -3.01 -23.82
C GLY A 37 -0.43 -2.44 -22.41
N ILE A 38 0.59 -1.88 -21.76
CA ILE A 38 0.44 -1.19 -20.47
C ILE A 38 0.11 0.27 -20.75
N ASN A 39 -0.99 0.76 -20.20
CA ASN A 39 -1.39 2.16 -20.36
C ASN A 39 -0.52 3.05 -19.47
N VAL A 40 0.49 3.71 -20.07
CA VAL A 40 1.42 4.58 -19.35
C VAL A 40 1.13 6.04 -19.66
N TRP A 41 0.99 6.85 -18.61
CA TRP A 41 1.01 8.30 -18.69
C TRP A 41 2.41 8.80 -18.33
N LEU A 42 3.00 9.56 -19.25
CA LEU A 42 4.27 10.24 -19.05
C LEU A 42 3.94 11.70 -18.86
N ASP A 43 4.36 12.30 -17.74
CA ASP A 43 4.29 13.75 -17.63
C ASP A 43 5.26 14.35 -18.65
N ALA A 44 4.72 15.15 -19.56
CA ALA A 44 5.46 15.76 -20.66
C ALA A 44 5.84 17.21 -20.38
N ASP A 45 5.50 17.76 -19.21
CA ASP A 45 5.87 19.14 -18.91
C ASP A 45 7.12 19.19 -18.03
N GLU A 46 8.15 19.85 -18.55
CA GLU A 46 9.28 20.36 -17.79
C GLU A 46 8.74 21.02 -16.52
N ILE A 47 8.89 20.40 -15.35
CA ILE A 47 8.56 21.04 -14.08
C ILE A 47 9.52 22.22 -13.94
N ARG A 48 9.08 23.42 -14.29
CA ARG A 48 9.86 24.64 -14.09
C ARG A 48 9.66 25.12 -12.66
N PRO A 49 10.67 25.75 -12.05
CA PRO A 49 10.50 26.41 -10.76
C PRO A 49 9.35 27.44 -10.86
N GLY A 50 8.23 27.17 -10.15
CA GLY A 50 7.03 28.02 -10.15
C GLY A 50 5.76 27.38 -10.70
N ASP A 51 5.84 26.20 -11.33
CA ASP A 51 4.64 25.51 -11.85
C ASP A 51 3.81 24.84 -10.74
N HIS A 52 2.52 24.59 -11.03
CA HIS A 52 1.57 23.85 -10.18
C HIS A 52 1.87 22.34 -10.13
N TRP A 53 3.16 21.94 -10.13
CA TRP A 53 3.61 20.55 -10.25
C TRP A 53 3.05 19.63 -9.16
N VAL A 54 2.83 20.16 -7.95
CA VAL A 54 2.21 19.42 -6.85
C VAL A 54 0.80 18.93 -7.23
N GLU A 55 0.03 19.75 -7.95
CA GLU A 55 -1.33 19.44 -8.35
C GLU A 55 -1.37 18.44 -9.51
N SER A 56 -0.42 18.54 -10.44
CA SER A 56 -0.21 17.54 -11.50
C SER A 56 0.16 16.18 -10.91
N ILE A 57 1.11 16.12 -9.97
CA ILE A 57 1.48 14.89 -9.27
C ILE A 57 0.30 14.31 -8.49
N ARG A 58 -0.46 15.14 -7.78
CA ARG A 58 -1.68 14.72 -7.08
C ARG A 58 -2.71 14.09 -8.01
N THR A 59 -2.93 14.72 -9.16
CA THR A 59 -3.87 14.23 -10.17
C THR A 59 -3.36 12.92 -10.76
N ALA A 60 -2.07 12.83 -11.06
CA ALA A 60 -1.40 11.65 -11.59
C ALA A 60 -1.51 10.45 -10.65
N ILE A 61 -1.17 10.64 -9.38
CA ILE A 61 -1.26 9.66 -8.30
C ILE A 61 -2.71 9.18 -8.14
N SER A 62 -3.69 10.07 -8.31
CA SER A 62 -5.12 9.70 -8.20
C SER A 62 -5.66 8.91 -9.38
N ALA A 63 -5.10 9.15 -10.57
CA ALA A 63 -5.56 8.55 -11.80
C ALA A 63 -4.87 7.21 -12.10
N SER A 64 -3.75 6.91 -11.42
CA SER A 64 -2.85 5.81 -11.76
C SER A 64 -2.86 4.67 -10.75
N ALA A 65 -2.68 3.43 -11.21
CA ALA A 65 -2.50 2.27 -10.34
C ALA A 65 -1.06 2.15 -9.81
N TYR A 66 -0.09 2.65 -10.58
CA TYR A 66 1.32 2.72 -10.20
C TYR A 66 1.88 4.13 -10.37
N PHE A 67 2.79 4.48 -9.47
CA PHE A 67 3.67 5.64 -9.57
C PHE A 67 5.11 5.14 -9.63
N LEU A 68 5.76 5.32 -10.77
CA LEU A 68 7.17 4.99 -10.97
C LEU A 68 8.00 6.25 -10.78
N LEU A 69 9.01 6.16 -9.91
CA LEU A 69 10.02 7.20 -9.77
C LEU A 69 11.34 6.69 -10.32
N LEU A 70 11.83 7.30 -11.40
CA LEU A 70 13.14 6.99 -11.96
C LEU A 70 14.23 7.64 -11.09
N LEU A 71 14.98 6.79 -10.39
CA LEU A 71 16.09 7.16 -9.51
C LEU A 71 17.39 7.20 -10.29
N SER A 72 18.00 8.38 -10.31
CA SER A 72 19.30 8.70 -10.89
C SER A 72 20.01 9.72 -9.99
N LYS A 73 21.28 10.02 -10.27
CA LYS A 73 21.96 11.14 -9.59
C LYS A 73 21.22 12.45 -9.86
N HIS A 74 20.64 12.60 -11.04
CA HIS A 74 19.89 13.79 -11.42
C HIS A 74 18.59 13.94 -10.62
N SER A 75 17.79 12.88 -10.49
CA SER A 75 16.53 12.95 -9.74
C SER A 75 16.72 13.14 -8.24
N VAL A 76 17.77 12.53 -7.67
CA VAL A 76 18.13 12.76 -6.26
C VAL A 76 18.58 14.21 -6.00
N GLN A 77 19.26 14.85 -6.96
CA GLN A 77 19.76 16.22 -6.83
C GLN A 77 18.71 17.29 -7.18
N SER A 78 17.78 17.02 -8.08
CA SER A 78 16.94 18.06 -8.70
C SER A 78 15.82 18.61 -7.81
N SER A 79 15.49 17.98 -6.68
CA SER A 79 14.80 18.58 -5.53
C SER A 79 14.36 17.50 -4.52
N TRP A 80 15.04 17.43 -3.38
CA TRP A 80 14.62 16.63 -2.23
C TRP A 80 13.20 16.97 -1.75
N MET A 81 12.81 18.25 -1.82
CA MET A 81 11.49 18.75 -1.41
C MET A 81 10.34 18.09 -2.20
N THR A 82 10.61 17.68 -3.45
CA THR A 82 9.66 16.97 -4.31
C THR A 82 9.34 15.57 -3.79
N HIS A 83 10.34 14.88 -3.21
CA HIS A 83 10.16 13.53 -2.69
C HIS A 83 9.30 13.48 -1.43
N GLU A 84 9.44 14.43 -0.51
CA GLU A 84 8.60 14.47 0.70
C GLU A 84 7.12 14.70 0.35
N VAL A 85 6.84 15.58 -0.62
CA VAL A 85 5.48 15.83 -1.11
C VAL A 85 4.93 14.59 -1.81
N ILE A 86 5.71 13.96 -2.70
CA ILE A 86 5.32 12.70 -3.35
C ILE A 86 4.99 11.64 -2.30
N LEU A 87 5.89 11.40 -1.34
CA LEU A 87 5.69 10.40 -0.28
C LEU A 87 4.46 10.67 0.57
N LYS A 88 4.19 11.94 0.90
CA LYS A 88 2.98 12.34 1.63
C LYS A 88 1.71 12.06 0.83
N GLU A 89 1.72 12.34 -0.48
CA GLU A 89 0.57 12.02 -1.34
C GLU A 89 0.38 10.51 -1.49
N LEU A 90 1.47 9.75 -1.68
CA LEU A 90 1.46 8.28 -1.75
C LEU A 90 0.90 7.62 -0.49
N GLN A 91 1.18 8.18 0.70
CA GLN A 91 0.62 7.67 1.96
C GLN A 91 -0.91 7.79 2.05
N SER A 92 -1.49 8.75 1.32
CA SER A 92 -2.90 9.10 1.43
C SER A 92 -3.78 8.51 0.31
N ARG A 93 -3.19 7.83 -0.68
CA ARG A 93 -3.89 7.39 -1.90
C ARG A 93 -3.59 5.93 -2.28
N ASP A 94 -4.50 5.36 -3.06
CA ASP A 94 -4.45 3.99 -3.53
C ASP A 94 -3.61 3.83 -4.81
N VAL A 95 -2.31 4.11 -4.70
CA VAL A 95 -1.35 3.95 -5.80
C VAL A 95 -0.12 3.15 -5.32
N THR A 96 0.33 2.21 -6.15
CA THR A 96 1.54 1.43 -5.85
C THR A 96 2.77 2.24 -6.24
N PHE A 97 3.57 2.63 -5.26
CA PHE A 97 4.85 3.28 -5.50
C PHE A 97 5.94 2.26 -5.87
N LEU A 98 6.60 2.47 -7.01
CA LEU A 98 7.71 1.63 -7.47
C LEU A 98 8.91 2.53 -7.84
N PRO A 99 9.92 2.66 -6.97
CA PRO A 99 11.18 3.26 -7.36
C PRO A 99 11.88 2.38 -8.42
N VAL A 100 12.46 3.01 -9.45
CA VAL A 100 13.19 2.35 -10.53
C VAL A 100 14.60 2.92 -10.58
N LEU A 101 15.61 2.12 -10.27
CA LEU A 101 16.99 2.58 -10.18
C LEU A 101 17.69 2.49 -11.55
N LEU A 102 17.98 3.64 -12.17
CA LEU A 102 18.64 3.73 -13.47
C LEU A 102 20.16 3.65 -13.36
N GLU A 103 20.73 4.24 -12.30
CA GLU A 103 22.17 4.27 -12.04
C GLU A 103 22.46 4.26 -10.53
N ASP A 104 23.72 4.04 -10.16
CA ASP A 104 24.15 4.16 -8.76
C ASP A 104 24.02 5.62 -8.28
N CYS A 105 23.12 5.84 -7.32
CA CYS A 105 22.92 7.13 -6.68
C CYS A 105 22.74 7.00 -5.16
N ASN A 106 22.94 8.08 -4.42
CA ASN A 106 22.71 8.11 -2.98
C ASN A 106 21.21 8.20 -2.69
N ILE A 107 20.53 7.06 -2.55
CA ILE A 107 19.07 7.01 -2.36
C ILE A 107 18.69 7.72 -1.04
N PRO A 108 17.80 8.72 -1.09
CA PRO A 108 17.20 9.35 0.09
C PRO A 108 16.73 8.36 1.16
N SER A 109 17.04 8.59 2.45
CA SER A 109 16.53 7.74 3.56
C SER A 109 15.02 7.51 3.53
N PRO A 110 14.15 8.49 3.22
CA PRO A 110 12.71 8.25 3.08
C PRO A 110 12.34 7.26 1.97
N LEU A 111 13.16 7.14 0.93
CA LEU A 111 12.97 6.21 -0.18
C LEU A 111 13.65 4.86 0.06
N ALA A 112 14.64 4.79 0.95
CA ALA A 112 15.41 3.58 1.24
C ALA A 112 14.57 2.44 1.85
N VAL A 113 13.38 2.76 2.39
CA VAL A 113 12.44 1.76 2.93
C VAL A 113 11.65 1.02 1.83
N TYR A 114 11.69 1.52 0.59
CA TYR A 114 11.01 0.91 -0.55
C TYR A 114 11.97 0.02 -1.33
N GLN A 115 11.49 -1.14 -1.73
CA GLN A 115 12.20 -1.97 -2.69
C GLN A 115 12.15 -1.31 -4.06
N TYR A 116 13.30 -1.16 -4.70
CA TYR A 116 13.42 -0.61 -6.04
C TYR A 116 13.49 -1.73 -7.10
N PHE A 117 13.06 -1.40 -8.31
CA PHE A 117 13.30 -2.18 -9.51
C PHE A 117 14.64 -1.75 -10.12
N ASP A 118 15.59 -2.68 -10.23
CA ASP A 118 16.95 -2.37 -10.70
C ASP A 118 17.05 -2.43 -12.22
N MET A 119 17.36 -1.29 -12.86
CA MET A 119 17.63 -1.16 -14.30
C MET A 119 19.07 -0.77 -14.60
N ARG A 120 19.99 -0.78 -13.61
CA ARG A 120 21.40 -0.38 -13.79
C ARG A 120 22.16 -1.24 -14.82
N SER A 121 21.67 -2.46 -15.07
CA SER A 121 22.24 -3.35 -16.11
C SER A 121 21.74 -3.02 -17.53
N GLY A 122 20.91 -1.99 -17.68
CA GLY A 122 20.41 -1.49 -18.96
C GLY A 122 18.88 -1.40 -19.00
N VAL A 123 18.36 -0.32 -19.59
CA VAL A 123 16.92 -0.04 -19.63
C VAL A 123 16.20 -1.05 -20.53
N GLU A 124 16.72 -1.29 -21.73
CA GLU A 124 16.09 -2.18 -22.72
C GLU A 124 16.07 -3.64 -22.24
N GLU A 125 17.17 -4.07 -21.63
CA GLU A 125 17.38 -5.43 -21.11
C GLU A 125 16.41 -5.77 -19.98
N ASN A 126 16.05 -4.78 -19.14
CA ASN A 126 15.18 -4.97 -17.99
C ASN A 126 13.72 -4.59 -18.24
N LEU A 127 13.41 -4.00 -19.39
CA LEU A 127 12.08 -3.54 -19.76
C LEU A 127 11.04 -4.68 -19.76
N GLY A 128 11.42 -5.87 -20.22
CA GLY A 128 10.55 -7.06 -20.18
C GLY A 128 10.16 -7.45 -18.76
N LYS A 129 11.14 -7.48 -17.85
CA LYS A 129 10.93 -7.79 -16.42
C LYS A 129 10.12 -6.70 -15.72
N LEU A 130 10.33 -5.43 -16.07
CA LEU A 130 9.53 -4.32 -15.54
C LEU A 130 8.08 -4.45 -15.97
N ALA A 131 7.85 -4.70 -17.26
CA ALA A 131 6.50 -4.93 -17.79
C ALA A 131 5.82 -6.14 -17.13
N GLU A 132 6.57 -7.20 -16.87
CA GLU A 132 6.11 -8.36 -16.12
C GLU A 132 5.68 -7.96 -14.70
N ALA A 133 6.55 -7.29 -13.93
CA ALA A 133 6.23 -6.80 -12.59
C ALA A 133 4.97 -5.90 -12.58
N LEU A 134 4.79 -5.05 -13.59
CA LEU A 134 3.63 -4.17 -13.73
C LEU A 134 2.35 -4.88 -14.21
N ARG A 135 2.48 -6.02 -14.90
CA ARG A 135 1.36 -6.90 -15.28
C ARG A 135 0.91 -7.80 -14.14
N PHE A 136 1.84 -8.18 -13.27
CA PHE A 136 1.64 -9.17 -12.22
C PHE A 136 1.32 -8.58 -10.84
N THR A 137 1.27 -7.27 -10.64
CA THR A 137 0.70 -6.78 -9.37
C THR A 137 -0.80 -7.02 -9.43
N PRO A 138 -1.32 -8.01 -8.67
CA PRO A 138 -2.72 -8.32 -8.72
C PRO A 138 -3.43 -7.08 -8.22
N LYS A 139 -4.48 -6.67 -8.93
CA LYS A 139 -5.29 -5.54 -8.49
C LYS A 139 -5.92 -5.96 -7.16
N ILE A 140 -5.32 -5.55 -6.05
CA ILE A 140 -5.88 -5.75 -4.71
C ILE A 140 -7.08 -4.82 -4.65
N ASP A 141 -8.21 -5.39 -5.01
CA ASP A 141 -9.50 -4.76 -5.08
C ASP A 141 -10.38 -5.40 -4.01
N PHE A 142 -10.32 -4.83 -2.81
CA PHE A 142 -11.05 -5.33 -1.65
C PHE A 142 -12.57 -5.36 -1.89
N GLU A 143 -13.11 -4.57 -2.83
CA GLU A 143 -14.53 -4.58 -3.18
C GLU A 143 -15.00 -5.93 -3.76
N LYS A 144 -14.06 -6.73 -4.30
CA LYS A 144 -14.33 -8.08 -4.79
C LYS A 144 -14.49 -9.11 -3.68
N LEU A 145 -14.10 -8.76 -2.44
CA LEU A 145 -14.18 -9.67 -1.30
C LEU A 145 -15.53 -9.54 -0.59
N SER A 146 -15.96 -10.64 0.03
CA SER A 146 -16.96 -10.61 1.08
C SER A 146 -16.32 -10.21 2.41
N ALA A 147 -17.11 -9.74 3.39
CA ALA A 147 -16.58 -9.44 4.74
C ALA A 147 -15.90 -10.66 5.36
N GLN A 148 -16.51 -11.84 5.25
CA GLN A 148 -15.95 -13.11 5.73
C GLN A 148 -14.62 -13.47 5.05
N THR A 149 -14.54 -13.26 3.74
CA THR A 149 -13.29 -13.50 2.99
C THR A 149 -12.20 -12.50 3.39
N PHE A 150 -12.57 -11.26 3.67
CA PHE A 150 -11.65 -10.24 4.16
C PHE A 150 -11.14 -10.55 5.57
N GLU A 151 -12.01 -10.99 6.48
CA GLU A 151 -11.60 -11.47 7.81
C GLU A 151 -10.61 -12.63 7.71
N GLN A 152 -10.89 -13.62 6.86
CA GLN A 152 -9.98 -14.75 6.66
C GLN A 152 -8.63 -14.31 6.05
N LEU A 153 -8.64 -13.36 5.11
CA LEU A 153 -7.41 -12.74 4.57
C LEU A 153 -6.57 -12.11 5.68
N VAL A 154 -7.20 -11.41 6.62
CA VAL A 154 -6.51 -10.78 7.75
C VAL A 154 -5.92 -11.84 8.68
N VAL A 155 -6.65 -12.90 9.00
CA VAL A 155 -6.15 -14.01 9.82
C VAL A 155 -4.90 -14.64 9.18
N ASP A 156 -4.97 -14.98 7.89
CA ASP A 156 -3.84 -15.57 7.16
C ASP A 156 -2.63 -14.61 7.10
N LEU A 157 -2.89 -13.31 6.96
CA LEU A 157 -1.84 -12.29 6.97
C LEU A 157 -1.17 -12.20 8.35
N LEU A 158 -1.93 -12.20 9.44
CA LEU A 158 -1.37 -12.17 10.79
C LEU A 158 -0.52 -13.41 11.06
N GLU A 159 -0.94 -14.58 10.61
CA GLU A 159 -0.12 -15.80 10.69
C GLU A 159 1.22 -15.62 9.97
N LYS A 160 1.21 -15.05 8.74
CA LYS A 160 2.44 -14.73 7.99
C LYS A 160 3.35 -13.73 8.69
N LEU A 161 2.77 -12.79 9.43
CA LEU A 161 3.50 -11.81 10.24
C LEU A 161 4.04 -12.40 11.56
N GLY A 162 3.83 -13.69 11.81
CA GLY A 162 4.36 -14.40 12.97
C GLY A 162 3.49 -14.32 14.22
N PHE A 163 2.23 -13.91 14.07
CA PHE A 163 1.26 -14.01 15.17
C PHE A 163 0.81 -15.47 15.34
N VAL A 164 0.55 -15.83 16.60
CA VAL A 164 0.06 -17.16 17.01
C VAL A 164 -1.20 -17.04 17.85
N ASN A 165 -1.84 -18.17 18.14
CA ASN A 165 -3.11 -18.24 18.89
C ASN A 165 -4.24 -17.44 18.23
N LEU A 166 -4.35 -17.50 16.91
CA LEU A 166 -5.44 -16.94 16.11
C LEU A 166 -6.75 -17.71 16.35
N GLN A 167 -7.31 -17.63 17.56
CA GLN A 167 -8.61 -18.19 17.89
C GLN A 167 -9.66 -17.08 17.92
N PRO A 168 -10.78 -17.23 17.20
CA PRO A 168 -11.91 -16.32 17.35
C PRO A 168 -12.44 -16.38 18.78
N GLU A 169 -12.55 -15.25 19.46
CA GLU A 169 -13.21 -15.22 20.75
C GLU A 169 -14.72 -15.13 20.54
N ILE A 170 -15.44 -16.20 20.85
CA ILE A 170 -16.91 -16.18 20.86
C ILE A 170 -17.34 -15.48 22.16
N HIS A 171 -17.41 -14.15 22.14
CA HIS A 171 -17.92 -13.40 23.30
C HIS A 171 -19.45 -13.28 23.27
N PRO A 172 -20.14 -13.39 24.43
CA PRO A 172 -21.60 -13.34 24.49
C PRO A 172 -22.23 -11.98 24.17
N ARG A 173 -21.44 -10.96 23.81
CA ARG A 173 -21.91 -9.62 23.45
C ARG A 173 -20.98 -9.03 22.41
N ASP A 174 -21.61 -8.41 21.42
CA ASP A 174 -21.13 -7.55 20.34
C ASP A 174 -20.07 -6.51 20.81
N SER A 175 -18.89 -6.99 21.21
CA SER A 175 -17.83 -6.23 21.87
C SER A 175 -16.84 -5.62 20.87
N GLY A 176 -16.98 -5.97 19.59
CA GLY A 176 -16.15 -5.44 18.51
C GLY A 176 -14.68 -5.82 18.66
N VAL A 177 -14.40 -7.08 19.04
CA VAL A 177 -13.07 -7.71 18.93
C VAL A 177 -13.26 -9.09 18.32
N ASP A 178 -12.63 -9.30 17.16
CA ASP A 178 -12.74 -10.54 16.38
C ASP A 178 -11.77 -11.62 16.84
N ALA A 179 -10.61 -11.25 17.37
CA ALA A 179 -9.60 -12.19 17.84
C ALA A 179 -8.69 -11.63 18.94
N VAL A 180 -8.10 -12.52 19.73
CA VAL A 180 -6.96 -12.21 20.61
C VAL A 180 -5.77 -13.03 20.15
N VAL A 181 -4.68 -12.37 19.80
CA VAL A 181 -3.49 -13.02 19.20
C VAL A 181 -2.23 -12.71 19.99
N GLU A 182 -1.22 -13.55 19.85
CA GLU A 182 0.08 -13.36 20.50
C GLU A 182 1.18 -13.15 19.48
N PHE A 183 2.10 -12.24 19.77
CA PHE A 183 3.38 -12.14 19.08
C PHE A 183 4.51 -12.47 20.05
N ARG A 184 5.45 -13.29 19.62
CA ARG A 184 6.59 -13.73 20.44
C ARG A 184 7.89 -13.48 19.72
N GLN A 185 8.82 -12.82 20.39
CA GLN A 185 10.18 -12.63 19.92
C GLN A 185 11.16 -12.80 21.06
N LYS A 186 12.43 -13.03 20.75
CA LYS A 186 13.51 -13.03 21.75
C LYS A 186 14.23 -11.69 21.72
N ASP A 187 14.51 -11.16 22.89
CA ASP A 187 15.41 -10.02 23.02
C ASP A 187 16.88 -10.43 22.73
N PRO A 188 17.83 -9.48 22.62
CA PRO A 188 19.24 -9.79 22.37
C PRO A 188 19.92 -10.68 23.43
N PHE A 189 19.29 -10.86 24.60
CA PHE A 189 19.76 -11.68 25.71
C PHE A 189 19.05 -13.04 25.80
N GLY A 190 18.11 -13.32 24.89
CA GLY A 190 17.36 -14.56 24.80
C GLY A 190 16.08 -14.60 25.64
N ALA A 191 15.69 -13.51 26.30
CA ALA A 191 14.43 -13.44 27.03
C ALA A 191 13.24 -13.35 26.06
N GLU A 192 12.16 -14.07 26.35
CA GLU A 192 10.95 -14.00 25.53
C GLU A 192 10.17 -12.72 25.83
N ILE A 193 9.95 -11.93 24.78
CA ILE A 193 9.00 -10.83 24.77
C ILE A 193 7.70 -11.38 24.20
N ARG A 194 6.64 -11.35 25.02
CA ARG A 194 5.29 -11.76 24.66
C ARG A 194 4.36 -10.55 24.63
N GLU A 195 3.76 -10.34 23.48
CA GLU A 195 2.78 -9.29 23.25
C GLU A 195 1.43 -9.94 22.96
N VAL A 196 0.35 -9.41 23.56
CA VAL A 196 -1.00 -9.96 23.43
C VAL A 196 -1.89 -8.84 22.89
N TYR A 197 -2.42 -9.07 21.69
CA TYR A 197 -3.18 -8.08 20.94
C TYR A 197 -4.66 -8.44 20.96
N ALA A 198 -5.52 -7.47 21.31
CA ALA A 198 -6.90 -7.46 20.84
C ALA A 198 -6.90 -7.06 19.37
N VAL A 199 -7.53 -7.85 18.50
CA VAL A 199 -7.62 -7.59 17.06
C VAL A 199 -9.05 -7.36 16.67
N GLU A 200 -9.29 -6.23 16.00
CA GLU A 200 -10.56 -5.95 15.34
C GLU A 200 -10.35 -5.81 13.83
N THR A 201 -11.24 -6.41 13.06
CA THR A 201 -11.24 -6.38 11.60
C THR A 201 -12.50 -5.67 11.12
N LYS A 202 -12.34 -4.54 10.43
CA LYS A 202 -13.47 -3.79 9.85
C LYS A 202 -13.39 -3.74 8.34
N PHE A 203 -14.35 -4.39 7.69
CA PHE A 203 -14.55 -4.30 6.24
C PHE A 203 -15.62 -3.27 5.90
N TYR A 204 -15.25 -2.25 5.12
CA TYR A 204 -16.14 -1.20 4.67
C TYR A 204 -16.25 -1.23 3.14
N ARG A 205 -17.47 -1.41 2.61
CA ARG A 205 -17.69 -1.26 1.16
C ARG A 205 -17.64 0.21 0.75
N HIS A 206 -18.34 1.09 1.48
CA HIS A 206 -18.55 2.50 1.08
C HIS A 206 -18.37 3.50 2.22
N SER A 207 -17.79 3.10 3.36
CA SER A 207 -17.59 3.94 4.54
C SER A 207 -16.11 3.98 4.97
N ARG A 208 -15.71 5.02 5.72
CA ARG A 208 -14.36 5.14 6.26
C ARG A 208 -14.27 4.46 7.62
N ALA A 209 -13.07 4.01 7.98
CA ALA A 209 -12.78 3.55 9.33
C ALA A 209 -13.13 4.63 10.36
N GLY A 210 -14.16 4.34 11.16
CA GLY A 210 -14.77 5.28 12.09
C GLY A 210 -14.08 5.25 13.46
N LEU A 211 -14.25 6.35 14.20
CA LEU A 211 -13.73 6.49 15.57
C LEU A 211 -14.40 5.53 16.57
N GLU A 212 -15.56 4.99 16.22
CA GLU A 212 -16.33 4.08 17.08
C GLU A 212 -15.66 2.72 17.26
N ALA A 213 -15.22 2.09 16.17
CA ALA A 213 -14.50 0.81 16.24
C ALA A 213 -13.23 0.93 17.08
N LEU A 214 -12.50 2.03 16.90
CA LEU A 214 -11.31 2.34 17.71
C LEU A 214 -11.63 2.51 19.21
N ARG A 215 -12.75 3.15 19.55
CA ARG A 215 -13.20 3.31 20.95
C ARG A 215 -13.64 1.99 21.56
N GLN A 216 -14.37 1.16 20.82
CA GLN A 216 -14.81 -0.17 21.27
C GLN A 216 -13.59 -1.07 21.53
N LEU A 217 -12.68 -1.15 20.56
CA LEU A 217 -11.44 -1.90 20.68
C LEU A 217 -10.59 -1.44 21.88
N ALA A 218 -10.43 -0.13 22.07
CA ALA A 218 -9.71 0.42 23.21
C ALA A 218 -10.38 0.10 24.55
N GLY A 219 -11.72 0.14 24.60
CA GLY A 219 -12.51 -0.23 25.77
C GLY A 219 -12.33 -1.71 26.12
N TYR A 220 -12.40 -2.59 25.11
CA TYR A 220 -12.20 -4.01 25.28
C TYR A 220 -10.78 -4.34 25.75
N ALA A 221 -9.76 -3.82 25.07
CA ALA A 221 -8.37 -4.05 25.42
C ALA A 221 -8.05 -3.61 26.85
N LYS A 222 -8.67 -2.52 27.33
CA LYS A 222 -8.53 -2.05 28.71
C LYS A 222 -9.23 -2.95 29.74
N SER A 223 -10.26 -3.69 29.33
CA SER A 223 -11.06 -4.53 30.22
C SER A 223 -10.42 -5.90 30.51
N ASP A 224 -9.60 -6.43 29.59
CA ASP A 224 -8.88 -7.70 29.79
C ASP A 224 -7.42 -7.45 30.20
N PRO A 225 -6.99 -7.83 31.42
CA PRO A 225 -5.62 -7.62 31.90
C PRO A 225 -4.55 -8.42 31.15
N LYS A 226 -4.93 -9.42 30.33
CA LYS A 226 -3.97 -10.16 29.50
C LYS A 226 -3.55 -9.35 28.27
N ILE A 227 -4.38 -8.42 27.83
CA ILE A 227 -4.19 -7.65 26.60
C ILE A 227 -3.31 -6.45 26.91
N ASN A 228 -2.22 -6.31 26.15
CA ASN A 228 -1.27 -5.22 26.32
C ASN A 228 -1.11 -4.37 25.05
N LYS A 229 -1.72 -4.76 23.94
CA LYS A 229 -1.79 -4.00 22.69
C LYS A 229 -3.15 -4.19 22.03
N ALA A 230 -3.51 -3.26 21.17
CA ALA A 230 -4.68 -3.38 20.30
C ALA A 230 -4.29 -3.17 18.84
N LEU A 231 -4.96 -3.87 17.93
CA LEU A 231 -4.74 -3.82 16.49
C LEU A 231 -6.08 -3.71 15.77
N LEU A 232 -6.25 -2.66 14.98
CA LEU A 232 -7.34 -2.54 14.01
C LEU A 232 -6.80 -2.85 12.61
N VAL A 233 -7.46 -3.76 11.88
CA VAL A 233 -7.18 -4.01 10.47
C VAL A 233 -8.40 -3.64 9.63
N THR A 234 -8.22 -2.85 8.58
CA THR A 234 -9.33 -2.39 7.75
C THR A 234 -8.92 -2.17 6.30
N ASN A 235 -9.86 -2.32 5.37
CA ASN A 235 -9.65 -2.01 3.95
C ASN A 235 -9.77 -0.51 3.64
N GLY A 236 -10.32 0.30 4.56
CA GLY A 236 -10.48 1.74 4.39
C GLY A 236 -9.31 2.56 4.93
N ASN A 237 -9.19 3.81 4.49
CA ASN A 237 -8.22 4.75 5.06
C ASN A 237 -8.80 5.43 6.31
N LEU A 238 -7.92 5.72 7.28
CA LEU A 238 -8.27 6.49 8.48
C LEU A 238 -8.55 7.96 8.14
N THR A 239 -9.46 8.56 8.89
CA THR A 239 -9.62 10.03 8.89
C THR A 239 -8.53 10.67 9.74
N SER A 240 -8.20 11.95 9.48
CA SER A 240 -7.25 12.71 10.33
C SER A 240 -7.65 12.69 11.81
N VAL A 241 -8.94 12.85 12.11
CA VAL A 241 -9.47 12.80 13.48
C VAL A 241 -9.24 11.43 14.12
N ALA A 242 -9.42 10.34 13.37
CA ALA A 242 -9.15 8.99 13.87
C ALA A 242 -7.65 8.76 14.09
N LEU A 243 -6.79 9.29 13.21
CA LEU A 243 -5.34 9.22 13.33
C LEU A 243 -4.84 9.97 14.58
N ASP A 244 -5.30 11.21 14.79
CA ASP A 244 -4.98 12.01 15.97
C ASP A 244 -5.40 11.27 17.25
N TRP A 245 -6.60 10.68 17.25
CA TRP A 245 -7.11 9.91 18.37
C TRP A 245 -6.25 8.67 18.68
N VAL A 246 -5.82 7.91 17.67
CA VAL A 246 -4.94 6.74 17.84
C VAL A 246 -3.59 7.13 18.45
N ASN A 247 -3.07 8.32 18.13
CA ASN A 247 -1.81 8.81 18.68
C ASN A 247 -1.91 9.29 20.14
N ASP A 248 -3.10 9.74 20.57
CA ASP A 248 -3.30 10.32 21.90
C ASP A 248 -3.88 9.34 22.91
N VAL A 249 -4.82 8.46 22.50
CA VAL A 249 -5.49 7.57 23.45
C VAL A 249 -4.55 6.66 24.24
N PRO A 250 -3.45 6.11 23.66
CA PRO A 250 -2.55 5.22 24.40
C PRO A 250 -1.91 5.91 25.60
N LYS A 251 -1.70 7.23 25.54
CA LYS A 251 -1.17 8.04 26.66
C LYS A 251 -2.13 8.10 27.84
N VAL A 252 -3.42 7.87 27.60
CA VAL A 252 -4.49 7.92 28.60
C VAL A 252 -4.83 6.53 29.13
N ILE A 253 -4.89 5.52 28.26
CA ILE A 253 -5.33 4.16 28.65
C ILE A 253 -4.17 3.19 28.93
N GLY A 254 -2.94 3.55 28.57
CA GLY A 254 -1.75 2.70 28.76
C GLY A 254 -1.63 1.53 27.79
N ILE A 255 -2.47 1.48 26.75
CA ILE A 255 -2.51 0.41 25.75
C ILE A 255 -2.23 1.01 24.37
N PRO A 256 -1.09 0.67 23.74
CA PRO A 256 -0.81 1.05 22.37
C PRO A 256 -1.84 0.49 21.40
N ILE A 257 -2.29 1.33 20.47
CA ILE A 257 -3.19 0.93 19.38
C ILE A 257 -2.43 1.05 18.06
N ARG A 258 -2.34 -0.06 17.33
CA ARG A 258 -1.82 -0.11 15.96
C ARG A 258 -3.00 -0.16 14.99
N VAL A 259 -2.88 0.51 13.84
CA VAL A 259 -3.83 0.38 12.75
C VAL A 259 -3.09 -0.06 11.49
N ILE A 260 -3.63 -1.06 10.81
CA ILE A 260 -3.29 -1.42 9.44
C ILE A 260 -4.48 -0.98 8.59
N ASP A 261 -4.33 0.17 7.92
CA ASP A 261 -5.36 0.71 7.03
C ASP A 261 -5.26 0.10 5.62
N GLY A 262 -6.17 0.50 4.72
CA GLY A 262 -6.20 -0.04 3.36
C GLY A 262 -4.87 0.10 2.60
N THR A 263 -4.17 1.22 2.78
CA THR A 263 -2.85 1.47 2.16
C THR A 263 -1.78 0.52 2.71
N GLU A 264 -1.64 0.43 4.03
CA GLU A 264 -0.65 -0.45 4.65
C GLU A 264 -0.98 -1.93 4.41
N LEU A 265 -2.26 -2.31 4.43
CA LEU A 265 -2.72 -3.66 4.16
C LEU A 265 -2.32 -4.11 2.77
N LYS A 266 -2.53 -3.28 1.74
CA LYS A 266 -2.08 -3.58 0.37
C LYS A 266 -0.57 -3.78 0.32
N ARG A 267 0.21 -2.92 0.96
CA ARG A 267 1.68 -3.06 1.01
C ARG A 267 2.10 -4.38 1.64
N LEU A 268 1.50 -4.76 2.76
CA LEU A 268 1.79 -6.03 3.44
C LEU A 268 1.39 -7.24 2.58
N LEU A 269 0.27 -7.16 1.87
CA LEU A 269 -0.16 -8.22 0.96
C LEU A 269 0.78 -8.38 -0.23
N LEU A 270 1.28 -7.28 -0.81
CA LEU A 270 2.29 -7.35 -1.88
C LEU A 270 3.61 -7.96 -1.43
N GLN A 271 3.94 -7.90 -0.14
CA GLN A 271 5.09 -8.61 0.46
C GLN A 271 4.80 -10.11 0.70
N ASN A 272 3.53 -10.53 0.59
CA ASN A 272 3.05 -11.91 0.79
C ASN A 272 2.26 -12.37 -0.44
N THR A 273 2.94 -12.49 -1.59
CA THR A 273 2.33 -12.71 -2.92
C THR A 273 1.50 -14.00 -3.04
N ASP A 274 1.74 -14.98 -2.18
CA ASP A 274 0.94 -16.20 -2.10
C ASP A 274 -0.48 -15.92 -1.58
N LEU A 275 -0.63 -15.01 -0.61
CA LEU A 275 -1.94 -14.53 -0.16
C LEU A 275 -2.64 -13.76 -1.26
N VAL A 276 -1.91 -12.93 -2.02
CA VAL A 276 -2.52 -12.20 -3.13
C VAL A 276 -3.05 -13.17 -4.19
N SER A 277 -2.27 -14.20 -4.51
CA SER A 277 -2.69 -15.26 -5.44
C SER A 277 -3.92 -16.02 -4.96
N LYS A 278 -4.03 -16.25 -3.64
CA LYS A 278 -5.17 -16.94 -3.01
C LYS A 278 -6.46 -16.12 -3.01
N TYR A 279 -6.37 -14.83 -2.69
CA TYR A 279 -7.53 -13.98 -2.42
C TYR A 279 -7.92 -13.06 -3.58
N PHE A 280 -6.98 -12.77 -4.48
CA PHE A 280 -7.21 -11.94 -5.67
C PHE A 280 -6.74 -12.68 -6.93
N PRO A 281 -7.29 -13.88 -7.21
CA PRO A 281 -6.89 -14.62 -8.39
C PRO A 281 -7.15 -13.78 -9.65
N PRO A 282 -6.26 -13.84 -10.67
CA PRO A 282 -6.51 -13.16 -11.92
C PRO A 282 -7.86 -13.61 -12.46
N SER A 283 -8.70 -12.65 -12.82
CA SER A 283 -9.97 -12.93 -13.50
C SER A 283 -9.64 -13.77 -14.72
N LEU A 284 -10.13 -15.02 -14.76
CA LEU A 284 -10.12 -15.83 -15.97
C LEU A 284 -10.78 -14.97 -17.04
N SER A 285 -10.00 -14.50 -18.01
CA SER A 285 -10.55 -13.89 -19.21
C SER A 285 -11.49 -14.94 -19.80
N ASN A 286 -12.78 -14.62 -19.89
CA ASN A 286 -13.73 -15.42 -20.65
C ASN A 286 -13.21 -15.50 -22.09
N ALA A 287 -12.48 -16.57 -22.39
CA ALA A 287 -12.20 -16.99 -23.74
C ALA A 287 -13.48 -17.66 -24.23
N SER A 288 -14.33 -16.86 -24.85
CA SER A 288 -15.46 -17.28 -25.68
C SER A 288 -15.40 -16.52 -26.99
#